data_AF-A0AAD2RCP8-F1
#
_entry.id   AF-A0AAD2RCP8-F1
#
_cell.length_a   1.000
_cell.length_b   1.000
_cell.length_c   1.000
_cell.angle_alpha   90.00
_cell.angle_beta   90.00
_cell.angle_gamma   90.00
#
_symmetry.space_group_name_H-M   'P 1'
#
loop_
_entity.id
_entity.type
_entity.pdbx_description
1 polymer ?
#
loop_
_entity_poly.entity_id
_entity_poly.type
_entity_poly.pdbx_seq_one_letter_code
_entity_poly.pdbx_strand_id
1 'polypeptide(L)'
;VNEYEDEMEARYQTKKEVDIQNDDYLSESDALIQISEDMANYWQKTAPSKYKQVVKETKDSNGVLKYAIATSLINVLGDGIRNVIDQSGRKYRPGAYMEMASRGAFFNVGLNAMKRVLGRYEHELVQVSAHVRSCPRCAPWQGEVLSVNYESNEYKTLQEAENDGLFHPNCHHFLYSYFEGDETDEPIPYDEEEYEAQSKQRYYERGIRDWKTKDILAEGPSKQYTAG
;
A
#
# COMPACT_ATOMS: atom_id res chain seq x y z
N VAL A 1 10.30 11.16 -13.67
CA VAL A 1 10.71 12.52 -13.23
C VAL A 1 11.37 13.26 -14.38
N ASN A 2 12.49 12.79 -14.93
CA ASN A 2 13.19 13.49 -16.03
C ASN A 2 12.29 13.79 -17.25
N GLU A 3 11.57 12.81 -17.78
CA GLU A 3 10.64 12.99 -18.92
C GLU A 3 9.52 14.00 -18.63
N TYR A 4 9.04 14.03 -17.39
CA TYR A 4 8.00 14.96 -16.93
C TYR A 4 8.55 16.38 -16.70
N GLU A 5 9.78 16.49 -16.17
CA GLU A 5 10.47 17.77 -16.07
C GLU A 5 10.76 18.36 -17.45
N ASP A 6 11.13 17.53 -18.44
CA ASP A 6 11.35 17.96 -19.82
C ASP A 6 10.06 18.52 -20.46
N GLU A 7 8.90 17.88 -20.23
CA GLU A 7 7.60 18.38 -20.71
C GLU A 7 7.23 19.71 -20.04
N MET A 8 7.43 19.83 -18.73
CA MET A 8 7.17 21.07 -18.00
C MET A 8 8.11 22.20 -18.44
N GLU A 9 9.39 21.94 -18.69
CA GLU A 9 10.34 22.93 -19.24
C GLU A 9 9.99 23.36 -20.66
N ALA A 10 9.48 22.45 -21.49
CA ALA A 10 9.03 22.80 -22.84
C ALA A 10 7.80 23.73 -22.82
N ARG A 11 6.90 23.55 -21.84
CA ARG A 11 5.67 24.35 -21.71
C ARG A 11 5.86 25.65 -20.91
N TYR A 12 6.76 25.68 -19.92
CA TYR A 12 7.00 26.83 -19.05
C TYR A 12 8.39 27.46 -19.28
N GLN A 13 8.41 28.76 -19.59
CA GLN A 13 9.65 29.51 -19.88
C GLN A 13 10.44 29.94 -18.63
N THR A 14 9.86 29.78 -17.44
CA THR A 14 10.45 30.23 -16.17
C THR A 14 10.40 29.13 -15.13
N LYS A 15 11.57 28.76 -14.61
CA LYS A 15 11.78 27.77 -13.56
C LYS A 15 12.19 28.51 -12.29
N LYS A 16 11.43 28.38 -11.21
CA LYS A 16 11.81 28.98 -9.92
C LYS A 16 12.88 28.13 -9.25
N GLU A 17 13.86 28.74 -8.60
CA GLU A 17 14.69 28.02 -7.64
C GLU A 17 13.83 27.75 -6.40
N VAL A 18 13.41 26.50 -6.25
CA VAL A 18 12.80 26.00 -5.03
C VAL A 18 13.92 25.33 -4.25
N ASP A 19 14.11 25.70 -2.98
CA ASP A 19 15.07 25.05 -2.09
C ASP A 19 14.59 23.62 -1.82
N ILE A 20 15.11 22.67 -2.61
CA ILE A 20 14.87 21.25 -2.40
C ILE A 20 15.88 20.82 -1.35
N GLN A 21 15.46 20.72 -0.08
CA GLN A 21 16.35 20.12 0.91
C GLN A 21 16.66 18.67 0.50
N ASN A 22 17.94 18.35 0.36
CA ASN A 22 18.42 17.02 -0.06
C ASN A 22 17.95 15.87 0.87
N ASP A 23 17.55 16.18 2.11
CA ASP A 23 17.10 15.21 3.11
C ASP A 23 15.64 14.78 2.97
N ASP A 24 14.84 15.41 2.10
CA ASP A 24 13.40 15.16 2.01
C ASP A 24 13.09 13.74 1.52
N TYR A 25 13.85 13.24 0.54
CA TYR A 25 13.78 11.85 0.07
C TYR A 25 14.21 10.83 1.14
N LEU A 26 15.16 11.20 2.00
CA LEU A 26 15.60 10.34 3.10
C LEU A 26 14.51 10.27 4.17
N SER A 27 13.83 11.39 4.47
CA SER A 27 12.70 11.42 5.41
C SER A 27 11.50 10.58 4.94
N GLU A 28 11.26 10.50 3.62
CA GLU A 28 10.22 9.64 3.06
C GLU A 28 10.63 8.15 3.07
N SER A 29 11.94 7.85 3.01
CA SER A 29 12.49 6.50 3.21
C SER A 29 12.46 6.04 4.67
N ASP A 30 12.52 6.99 5.62
CA ASP A 30 12.41 6.72 7.06
C ASP A 30 11.04 6.11 7.40
N ALA A 31 9.98 6.45 6.66
CA ALA A 31 8.68 5.81 6.81
C ALA A 31 8.74 4.29 6.53
N LEU A 32 9.47 3.87 5.49
CA LEU A 32 9.68 2.45 5.16
C LEU A 32 10.52 1.73 6.23
N ILE A 33 11.56 2.40 6.72
CA ILE A 33 12.41 1.89 7.80
C ILE A 33 11.58 1.72 9.07
N GLN A 34 10.80 2.73 9.44
CA GLN A 34 9.93 2.70 10.63
C GLN A 34 8.90 1.58 10.55
N ILE A 35 8.25 1.38 9.39
CA ILE A 35 7.31 0.25 9.18
C ILE A 35 8.01 -1.09 9.42
N SER A 36 9.24 -1.25 8.90
CA SER A 36 10.03 -2.48 9.08
C SER A 36 10.46 -2.68 10.53
N GLU A 37 10.86 -1.61 11.22
CA GLU A 37 11.24 -1.65 12.64
C GLU A 37 10.04 -1.96 13.54
N ASP A 38 8.89 -1.35 13.30
CA ASP A 38 7.65 -1.63 14.03
C ASP A 38 7.23 -3.09 13.88
N MET A 39 7.35 -3.62 12.66
CA MET A 39 7.14 -5.05 12.39
C MET A 39 8.14 -5.89 13.17
N ALA A 40 9.44 -5.63 13.07
CA ALA A 40 10.47 -6.38 13.80
C ALA A 40 10.23 -6.36 15.31
N ASN A 41 9.88 -5.21 15.87
CA ASN A 41 9.55 -5.02 17.29
C ASN A 41 8.31 -5.83 17.70
N TYR A 42 7.26 -5.82 16.87
CA TYR A 42 6.07 -6.64 17.08
C TYR A 42 6.40 -8.14 17.06
N TRP A 43 7.20 -8.58 16.11
CA TRP A 43 7.63 -9.97 15.97
C TRP A 43 8.50 -10.44 17.13
N GLN A 44 9.48 -9.63 17.56
CA GLN A 44 10.35 -9.94 18.69
C GLN A 44 9.56 -10.07 20.01
N LYS A 45 8.46 -9.34 20.19
CA LYS A 45 7.60 -9.44 21.37
C LYS A 45 6.61 -10.60 21.29
N THR A 46 5.99 -10.82 20.13
CA THR A 46 4.85 -11.73 19.98
C THR A 46 5.28 -13.17 19.72
N ALA A 47 6.34 -13.39 18.92
CA ALA A 47 6.78 -14.74 18.58
C ALA A 47 7.23 -15.56 19.81
N PRO A 48 8.04 -15.01 20.74
CA PRO A 48 8.49 -15.78 21.90
C PRO A 48 7.38 -16.11 22.89
N SER A 49 6.40 -15.20 23.06
CA SER A 49 5.28 -15.42 23.99
C SER A 49 4.34 -16.52 23.49
N LYS A 50 3.97 -16.49 22.20
CA LYS A 50 3.20 -17.55 21.54
C LYS A 50 3.93 -18.89 21.53
N TYR A 51 5.24 -18.89 21.24
CA TYR A 51 6.04 -20.12 21.29
C TYR A 51 6.03 -20.76 22.68
N LYS A 52 6.25 -19.97 23.74
CA LYS A 52 6.18 -20.45 25.13
C LYS A 52 4.79 -21.02 25.48
N GLN A 53 3.72 -20.42 24.98
CA GLN A 53 2.37 -20.92 25.18
C GLN A 53 2.17 -22.30 24.55
N VAL A 54 2.53 -22.47 23.28
CA VAL A 54 2.32 -23.76 22.59
C VAL A 54 3.18 -24.87 23.19
N VAL A 55 4.43 -24.57 23.58
CA VAL A 55 5.28 -25.55 24.28
C VAL A 55 4.65 -26.00 25.60
N LYS A 56 4.01 -25.09 26.36
CA LYS A 56 3.28 -25.46 27.60
C LYS A 56 2.06 -26.34 27.34
N GLU A 57 1.34 -26.10 26.25
CA GLU A 57 0.11 -26.83 25.91
C GLU A 57 0.39 -28.20 25.27
N THR A 58 1.60 -28.41 24.74
CA THR A 58 1.98 -29.66 24.10
C THR A 58 2.37 -30.71 25.13
N LYS A 59 1.63 -31.82 25.22
CA LYS A 59 1.96 -32.95 26.09
C LYS A 59 3.11 -33.74 25.49
N ASP A 60 4.24 -33.78 26.19
CA ASP A 60 5.42 -34.55 25.80
C ASP A 60 5.22 -36.05 26.08
N SER A 61 5.31 -36.86 25.03
CA SER A 61 5.48 -38.30 25.16
C SER A 61 6.52 -38.77 24.13
N ASN A 62 7.74 -39.06 24.61
CA ASN A 62 8.84 -39.82 23.98
C ASN A 62 9.02 -39.66 22.46
N GLY A 63 9.83 -38.67 22.05
CA GLY A 63 10.25 -38.43 20.65
C GLY A 63 9.43 -37.34 19.94
N VAL A 64 8.32 -36.94 20.56
CA VAL A 64 7.41 -35.89 20.12
C VAL A 64 8.02 -34.49 20.20
N LEU A 65 9.12 -34.25 20.92
CA LEU A 65 9.69 -32.89 21.07
C LEU A 65 10.03 -32.21 19.73
N LYS A 66 10.61 -32.92 18.75
CA LYS A 66 10.86 -32.34 17.40
C LYS A 66 9.56 -32.04 16.66
N TYR A 67 8.57 -32.92 16.80
CA TYR A 67 7.26 -32.76 16.17
C TYR A 67 6.42 -31.67 16.86
N ALA A 68 6.55 -31.52 18.17
CA ALA A 68 5.98 -30.47 19.01
C ALA A 68 6.64 -29.12 18.72
N ILE A 69 7.97 -29.08 18.53
CA ILE A 69 8.69 -27.88 18.09
C ILE A 69 8.28 -27.50 16.67
N ALA A 70 8.18 -28.46 15.74
CA ALA A 70 7.70 -28.20 14.37
C ALA A 70 6.23 -27.76 14.36
N THR A 71 5.34 -28.44 15.08
CA THR A 71 3.91 -28.10 15.21
C THR A 71 3.72 -26.77 15.92
N SER A 72 4.54 -26.45 16.93
CA SER A 72 4.50 -25.15 17.60
C SER A 72 5.03 -24.03 16.72
N LEU A 73 6.08 -24.24 15.95
CA LEU A 73 6.51 -23.30 14.91
C LEU A 73 5.42 -23.10 13.85
N ILE A 74 4.78 -24.17 13.38
CA ILE A 74 3.64 -24.11 12.45
C ILE A 74 2.45 -23.38 13.07
N ASN A 75 2.14 -23.58 14.34
CA ASN A 75 1.04 -22.90 15.03
C ASN A 75 1.38 -21.44 15.38
N VAL A 76 2.64 -21.13 15.68
CA VAL A 76 3.10 -19.75 15.93
C VAL A 76 3.15 -18.96 14.63
N LEU A 77 3.73 -19.52 13.56
CA LEU A 77 3.83 -18.88 12.25
C LEU A 77 2.52 -18.94 11.46
N GLY A 78 1.76 -20.01 11.61
CA GLY A 78 0.48 -20.26 10.93
C GLY A 78 -0.73 -19.64 11.63
N ASP A 79 -0.80 -19.66 12.97
CA ASP A 79 -1.94 -19.14 13.74
C ASP A 79 -1.57 -17.99 14.71
N GLY A 80 -0.32 -17.89 15.17
CA GLY A 80 0.09 -17.01 16.28
C GLY A 80 0.53 -15.59 15.91
N ILE A 81 1.17 -15.42 14.75
CA ILE A 81 1.66 -14.13 14.21
C ILE A 81 0.94 -13.81 12.90
N ARG A 82 -0.31 -14.24 12.80
CA ARG A 82 -1.10 -14.08 11.57
C ARG A 82 -1.51 -12.64 11.32
N ASN A 83 -1.46 -11.78 12.34
CA ASN A 83 -2.05 -10.45 12.26
C ASN A 83 -1.16 -9.38 12.90
N VAL A 84 -0.75 -8.41 12.11
CA VAL A 84 -0.34 -7.08 12.56
C VAL A 84 -1.61 -6.26 12.75
N ILE A 85 -1.66 -5.48 13.82
CA ILE A 85 -2.76 -4.56 14.08
C ILE A 85 -2.27 -3.17 13.66
N ASP A 86 -2.96 -2.53 12.71
CA ASP A 86 -2.65 -1.16 12.34
C ASP A 86 -3.14 -0.16 13.39
N GLN A 87 -2.81 1.12 13.23
CA GLN A 87 -3.23 2.19 14.15
C GLN A 87 -4.76 2.34 14.24
N SER A 88 -5.51 1.89 13.22
CA SER A 88 -6.97 1.89 13.20
C SER A 88 -7.61 0.65 13.83
N GLY A 89 -6.79 -0.28 14.36
CA GLY A 89 -7.24 -1.52 14.98
C GLY A 89 -7.55 -2.65 13.98
N ARG A 90 -7.30 -2.46 12.69
CA ARG A 90 -7.52 -3.48 11.65
C ARG A 90 -6.41 -4.51 11.68
N LYS A 91 -6.78 -5.76 11.43
CA LYS A 91 -5.88 -6.92 11.43
C LYS A 91 -5.43 -7.23 10.01
N TYR A 92 -4.12 -7.27 9.78
CA TYR A 92 -3.51 -7.61 8.50
C TYR A 92 -2.53 -8.76 8.64
N ARG A 93 -2.43 -9.62 7.63
CA ARG A 93 -1.28 -10.53 7.53
C ARG A 93 0.01 -9.71 7.48
N PRO A 94 1.09 -10.10 8.17
CA PRO A 94 2.35 -9.34 8.17
C PRO A 94 2.84 -8.95 6.77
N GLY A 95 2.88 -9.91 5.84
CA GLY A 95 3.27 -9.63 4.46
C GLY A 95 2.30 -8.70 3.72
N ALA A 96 1.00 -8.81 3.97
CA ALA A 96 0.00 -7.93 3.36
C ALA A 96 0.06 -6.50 3.93
N TYR A 97 0.38 -6.36 5.22
CA TYR A 97 0.64 -5.06 5.84
C TYR A 97 1.89 -4.41 5.25
N MET A 98 3.00 -5.15 5.16
CA MET A 98 4.24 -4.65 4.55
C MET A 98 4.00 -4.21 3.11
N GLU A 99 3.35 -5.03 2.29
CA GLU A 99 3.04 -4.67 0.89
C GLU A 99 2.19 -3.39 0.82
N MET A 100 1.10 -3.32 1.57
CA MET A 100 0.20 -2.16 1.61
C MET A 100 0.93 -0.90 2.07
N ALA A 101 1.68 -0.99 3.16
CA ALA A 101 2.37 0.15 3.77
C ALA A 101 3.53 0.64 2.90
N SER A 102 4.29 -0.29 2.31
CA SER A 102 5.35 0.05 1.36
C SER A 102 4.80 0.71 0.10
N ARG A 103 3.71 0.19 -0.48
CA ARG A 103 3.07 0.83 -1.64
C ARG A 103 2.56 2.23 -1.33
N GLY A 104 1.95 2.42 -0.15
CA GLY A 104 1.51 3.74 0.31
C GLY A 104 2.68 4.72 0.45
N ALA A 105 3.79 4.28 1.03
CA ALA A 105 5.00 5.11 1.16
C ALA A 105 5.56 5.51 -0.21
N PHE A 106 5.73 4.56 -1.14
CA PHE A 106 6.21 4.87 -2.50
C PHE A 106 5.25 5.80 -3.26
N PHE A 107 3.95 5.62 -3.09
CA PHE A 107 2.95 6.51 -3.68
C PHE A 107 3.11 7.94 -3.16
N ASN A 108 3.23 8.13 -1.84
CA ASN A 108 3.40 9.45 -1.24
C ASN A 108 4.70 10.13 -1.67
N VAL A 109 5.81 9.38 -1.78
CA VAL A 109 7.08 9.88 -2.36
C VAL A 109 6.85 10.45 -3.75
N GLY A 110 6.18 9.68 -4.62
CA GLY A 110 5.89 10.11 -5.99
C GLY A 110 4.97 11.33 -6.04
N LEU A 111 3.92 11.34 -5.22
CA LEU A 111 2.97 12.45 -5.13
C LEU A 111 3.64 13.74 -4.66
N ASN A 112 4.47 13.67 -3.61
CA ASN A 112 5.23 14.82 -3.10
C ASN A 112 6.25 15.31 -4.13
N ALA A 113 6.95 14.39 -4.81
CA ALA A 113 7.88 14.75 -5.88
C ALA A 113 7.17 15.51 -7.02
N MET A 114 5.99 15.05 -7.42
CA MET A 114 5.17 15.74 -8.40
C MET A 114 4.75 17.13 -7.91
N LYS A 115 4.18 17.25 -6.70
CA LYS A 115 3.79 18.54 -6.09
C LYS A 115 4.95 19.54 -6.08
N ARG A 116 6.19 19.08 -5.80
CA ARG A 116 7.41 19.91 -5.86
C ARG A 116 7.72 20.41 -7.27
N VAL A 117 7.67 19.53 -8.28
CA VAL A 117 7.88 19.91 -9.68
C VAL A 117 6.84 20.92 -10.13
N LEU A 118 5.57 20.68 -9.80
CA LEU A 118 4.46 21.59 -10.09
C LEU A 118 4.69 22.98 -9.49
N GLY A 119 5.03 23.05 -8.20
CA GLY A 119 5.35 24.31 -7.52
C GLY A 119 6.54 25.05 -8.12
N ARG A 120 7.51 24.34 -8.71
CA ARG A 120 8.67 24.96 -9.38
C ARG A 120 8.30 25.74 -10.63
N TYR A 121 7.28 25.25 -11.34
CA TYR A 121 6.78 25.85 -12.58
C TYR A 121 5.52 26.71 -12.35
N GLU A 122 5.16 26.95 -11.08
CA GLU A 122 3.94 27.68 -10.70
C GLU A 122 2.69 27.08 -11.40
N HIS A 123 2.71 25.75 -11.60
CA HIS A 123 1.60 25.00 -12.16
C HIS A 123 0.79 24.42 -11.01
N GLU A 124 -0.51 24.64 -11.06
CA GLU A 124 -1.37 24.40 -9.90
C GLU A 124 -2.60 23.54 -10.22
N LEU A 125 -2.66 22.94 -11.41
CA LEU A 125 -3.75 22.07 -11.83
C LEU A 125 -3.25 20.64 -12.06
N VAL A 126 -4.07 19.68 -11.65
CA VAL A 126 -3.80 18.26 -11.84
C VAL A 126 -5.07 17.53 -12.22
N GLN A 127 -4.96 16.48 -13.03
CA GLN A 127 -6.07 15.58 -13.29
C GLN A 127 -5.88 14.27 -12.53
N VAL A 128 -6.95 13.78 -11.90
CA VAL A 128 -7.00 12.43 -11.33
C VAL A 128 -7.25 11.41 -12.44
N SER A 129 -6.39 10.39 -12.55
CA SER A 129 -6.55 9.30 -13.52
C SER A 129 -7.93 8.63 -13.41
N ALA A 130 -8.47 8.15 -14.53
CA ALA A 130 -9.67 7.31 -14.53
C ALA A 130 -9.30 5.85 -14.84
N HIS A 131 -9.83 4.90 -14.05
CA HIS A 131 -9.64 3.48 -14.36
C HIS A 131 -10.85 2.62 -13.98
N VAL A 132 -10.98 1.47 -14.66
CA VAL A 132 -11.98 0.46 -14.30
C VAL A 132 -11.69 -0.10 -12.90
N ARG A 133 -12.73 -0.48 -12.15
CA ARG A 133 -12.64 -1.04 -10.78
C ARG A 133 -12.16 -0.03 -9.72
N SER A 134 -12.54 1.24 -9.88
CA SER A 134 -12.41 2.24 -8.82
C SER A 134 -13.21 1.82 -7.58
N CYS A 135 -12.75 2.24 -6.40
CA CYS A 135 -13.51 2.02 -5.17
C CYS A 135 -14.56 3.14 -4.99
N PRO A 136 -15.58 2.95 -4.13
CA PRO A 136 -16.61 3.96 -3.88
C PRO A 136 -16.07 5.32 -3.41
N ARG A 137 -14.89 5.33 -2.75
CA ARG A 137 -14.27 6.56 -2.22
C ARG A 137 -13.56 7.37 -3.30
N CYS A 138 -12.93 6.69 -4.26
CA CYS A 138 -12.18 7.34 -5.34
C CYS A 138 -13.04 7.60 -6.57
N ALA A 139 -14.16 6.87 -6.74
CA ALA A 139 -15.02 7.01 -7.90
C ALA A 139 -15.51 8.45 -8.17
N PRO A 140 -15.90 9.25 -7.15
CA PRO A 140 -16.32 10.64 -7.36
C PRO A 140 -15.23 11.57 -7.90
N TRP A 141 -13.97 11.15 -7.85
CA TRP A 141 -12.81 11.94 -8.22
C TRP A 141 -12.19 11.52 -9.55
N GLN A 142 -12.68 10.46 -10.20
CA GLN A 142 -12.07 10.00 -11.45
C GLN A 142 -12.25 11.02 -12.58
N GLY A 143 -11.18 11.36 -13.28
CA GLY A 143 -11.19 12.32 -14.39
C GLY A 143 -11.32 13.77 -13.94
N GLU A 144 -11.55 14.04 -12.66
CA GLU A 144 -11.69 15.39 -12.12
C GLU A 144 -10.37 16.16 -12.21
N VAL A 145 -10.48 17.43 -12.59
CA VAL A 145 -9.38 18.39 -12.53
C VAL A 145 -9.43 19.09 -11.18
N LEU A 146 -8.32 19.06 -10.47
CA LEU A 146 -8.18 19.59 -9.12
C LEU A 146 -7.10 20.68 -9.07
N SER A 147 -7.32 21.68 -8.22
CA SER A 147 -6.30 22.66 -7.89
C SER A 147 -5.41 22.15 -6.75
N VAL A 148 -4.10 22.37 -6.85
CA VAL A 148 -3.14 21.89 -5.85
C VAL A 148 -3.07 22.82 -4.63
N ASN A 149 -3.03 24.14 -4.84
CA ASN A 149 -2.70 25.12 -3.79
C ASN A 149 -3.68 26.30 -3.67
N TYR A 150 -4.79 26.32 -4.40
CA TYR A 150 -5.75 27.42 -4.35
C TYR A 150 -7.20 26.95 -4.39
N GLU A 151 -8.08 27.69 -3.75
CA GLU A 151 -9.53 27.49 -3.85
C GLU A 151 -10.08 28.26 -5.05
N SER A 152 -11.03 27.67 -5.77
CA SER A 152 -11.71 28.34 -6.87
C SER A 152 -13.17 27.89 -6.97
N ASN A 153 -13.97 28.62 -7.75
CA ASN A 153 -15.34 28.20 -8.03
C ASN A 153 -15.43 27.13 -9.13
N GLU A 154 -14.33 26.87 -9.84
CA GLU A 154 -14.28 25.99 -11.01
C GLU A 154 -13.67 24.62 -10.67
N TYR A 155 -12.58 24.62 -9.92
CA TYR A 155 -11.84 23.44 -9.49
C TYR A 155 -11.92 23.25 -7.97
N LYS A 156 -12.21 22.01 -7.56
CA LYS A 156 -12.04 21.56 -6.18
C LYS A 156 -10.57 21.39 -5.86
N THR A 157 -10.22 21.44 -4.59
CA THR A 157 -8.82 21.28 -4.19
C THR A 157 -8.41 19.80 -4.09
N LEU A 158 -7.14 19.52 -4.35
CA LEU A 158 -6.56 18.20 -4.12
C LEU A 158 -6.68 17.79 -2.64
N GLN A 159 -6.55 18.76 -1.73
CA GLN A 159 -6.69 18.52 -0.30
C GLN A 159 -8.10 18.07 0.10
N GLU A 160 -9.14 18.65 -0.51
CA GLU A 160 -10.52 18.19 -0.34
C GLU A 160 -10.69 16.75 -0.82
N ALA A 161 -10.13 16.41 -1.99
CA ALA A 161 -10.20 15.06 -2.52
C ALA A 161 -9.51 14.02 -1.60
N GLU A 162 -8.31 14.35 -1.09
CA GLU A 162 -7.59 13.54 -0.12
C GLU A 162 -8.41 13.35 1.18
N ASN A 163 -9.05 14.42 1.68
CA ASN A 163 -9.88 14.37 2.88
C ASN A 163 -11.13 13.49 2.71
N ASP A 164 -11.72 13.49 1.50
CA ASP A 164 -12.86 12.65 1.14
C ASP A 164 -12.46 11.18 0.85
N GLY A 165 -11.15 10.88 0.87
CA GLY A 165 -10.62 9.53 0.85
C GLY A 165 -9.97 9.11 -0.47
N LEU A 166 -9.68 10.05 -1.37
CA LEU A 166 -8.75 9.82 -2.49
C LEU A 166 -7.37 9.43 -1.93
N PHE A 167 -6.65 8.56 -2.64
CA PHE A 167 -5.34 8.03 -2.22
C PHE A 167 -5.33 7.26 -0.88
N HIS A 168 -6.45 6.63 -0.53
CA HIS A 168 -6.49 5.69 0.58
C HIS A 168 -5.52 4.50 0.39
N PRO A 169 -5.23 3.70 1.45
CA PRO A 169 -4.38 2.52 1.31
C PRO A 169 -4.86 1.54 0.21
N ASN A 170 -3.93 1.12 -0.66
CA ASN A 170 -4.19 0.32 -1.88
C ASN A 170 -5.01 1.02 -2.98
N CYS A 171 -5.11 2.35 -2.95
CA CYS A 171 -5.56 3.14 -4.10
C CYS A 171 -4.64 2.89 -5.31
N HIS A 172 -5.20 2.91 -6.51
CA HIS A 172 -4.45 2.76 -7.77
C HIS A 172 -4.49 4.02 -8.63
N HIS A 173 -5.18 5.07 -8.16
CA HIS A 173 -5.20 6.38 -8.80
C HIS A 173 -3.84 7.05 -8.68
N PHE A 174 -3.54 7.86 -9.69
CA PHE A 174 -2.40 8.75 -9.72
C PHE A 174 -2.84 10.08 -10.37
N LEU A 175 -1.94 11.06 -10.38
CA LEU A 175 -2.19 12.38 -10.92
C LEU A 175 -1.40 12.61 -12.21
N TYR A 176 -1.99 13.40 -13.10
CA TYR A 176 -1.34 14.01 -14.24
C TYR A 176 -1.28 15.53 -14.05
N SER A 177 -0.30 16.22 -14.62
CA SER A 177 -0.41 17.67 -14.82
C SER A 177 -1.59 17.93 -15.76
N TYR A 178 -2.32 19.01 -15.51
CA TYR A 178 -3.41 19.40 -16.38
C TYR A 178 -3.24 20.85 -16.80
N PHE A 179 -3.26 21.09 -18.10
CA PHE A 179 -3.25 22.44 -18.65
C PHE A 179 -4.65 22.78 -19.15
N GLU A 180 -5.07 24.03 -18.92
CA GLU A 180 -6.39 24.48 -19.36
C GLU A 180 -6.58 24.26 -20.87
N GLY A 181 -7.61 23.49 -21.22
CA GLY A 181 -7.93 23.14 -22.60
C GLY A 181 -7.34 21.81 -23.08
N ASP A 182 -6.53 21.13 -22.27
CA ASP A 182 -6.12 19.75 -22.54
C ASP A 182 -7.33 18.80 -22.44
N GLU A 183 -7.30 17.70 -23.21
CA GLU A 183 -8.30 16.64 -23.08
C GLU A 183 -8.16 15.94 -21.73
N THR A 184 -9.27 15.77 -21.05
CA THR A 184 -9.35 15.07 -19.76
C THR A 184 -9.73 13.61 -19.98
N ASP A 185 -9.11 12.68 -19.25
CA ASP A 185 -9.65 11.33 -19.03
C ASP A 185 -11.16 11.38 -18.74
N GLU A 186 -11.95 10.62 -19.51
CA GLU A 186 -13.38 10.53 -19.27
C GLU A 186 -13.66 9.83 -17.92
N PRO A 187 -14.55 10.38 -17.07
CA PRO A 187 -14.89 9.78 -15.81
C PRO A 187 -15.56 8.42 -16.05
N ILE A 188 -14.93 7.35 -15.58
CA ILE A 188 -15.52 6.01 -15.62
C ILE A 188 -16.50 5.89 -14.44
N PRO A 189 -17.79 5.64 -14.69
CA PRO A 189 -18.81 5.58 -13.65
C PRO A 189 -18.55 4.42 -12.68
N TYR A 190 -18.95 4.62 -11.43
CA TYR A 190 -18.90 3.57 -10.42
C TYR A 190 -19.91 2.47 -10.72
N ASP A 191 -19.43 1.23 -10.82
CA ASP A 191 -20.26 0.03 -10.90
C ASP A 191 -20.17 -0.73 -9.56
N GLU A 192 -21.29 -0.70 -8.82
CA GLU A 192 -21.40 -1.37 -7.52
C GLU A 192 -21.34 -2.90 -7.65
N GLU A 193 -21.96 -3.47 -8.70
CA GLU A 193 -21.98 -4.91 -8.93
C GLU A 193 -20.58 -5.42 -9.29
N GLU A 194 -19.86 -4.70 -10.15
CA GLU A 194 -18.47 -5.02 -10.49
C GLU A 194 -17.56 -4.93 -9.25
N TYR A 195 -17.72 -3.87 -8.44
CA TYR A 195 -16.95 -3.71 -7.21
C TYR A 195 -17.20 -4.85 -6.22
N GLU A 196 -18.45 -5.25 -6.03
CA GLU A 196 -18.80 -6.39 -5.19
C GLU A 196 -18.22 -7.70 -5.72
N ALA A 197 -18.32 -7.95 -7.03
CA ALA A 197 -17.77 -9.14 -7.67
C ALA A 197 -16.25 -9.22 -7.46
N GLN A 198 -15.55 -8.09 -7.64
CA GLN A 198 -14.12 -8.00 -7.38
C GLN A 198 -13.79 -8.23 -5.90
N SER A 199 -14.58 -7.68 -4.98
CA SER A 199 -14.40 -7.89 -3.53
C SER A 199 -14.56 -9.37 -3.15
N LYS A 200 -15.58 -10.05 -3.71
CA LYS A 200 -15.81 -11.50 -3.56
C LYS A 200 -14.65 -12.31 -4.15
N GLN A 201 -14.15 -11.95 -5.33
CA GLN A 201 -12.96 -12.58 -5.92
C GLN A 201 -11.75 -12.47 -4.98
N ARG A 202 -11.43 -11.25 -4.50
CA ARG A 202 -10.31 -11.04 -3.58
C ARG A 202 -10.47 -11.83 -2.28
N TYR A 203 -11.70 -12.00 -1.78
CA TYR A 203 -11.98 -12.86 -0.63
C TYR A 203 -11.64 -14.32 -0.90
N TYR A 204 -12.08 -14.88 -2.03
CA TYR A 204 -11.75 -16.26 -2.40
C TYR A 204 -10.26 -16.46 -2.62
N GLU A 205 -9.57 -15.53 -3.28
CA GLU A 205 -8.13 -15.61 -3.47
C GLU A 205 -7.36 -15.57 -2.14
N ARG A 206 -7.80 -14.77 -1.16
CA ARG A 206 -7.22 -14.79 0.20
C ARG A 206 -7.40 -16.16 0.84
N GLY A 207 -8.59 -16.75 0.74
CA GLY A 207 -8.85 -18.10 1.23
C GLY A 207 -7.96 -19.16 0.59
N ILE A 208 -7.77 -19.10 -0.73
CA ILE A 208 -6.88 -20.02 -1.47
C ILE A 208 -5.43 -19.86 -1.01
N ARG A 209 -4.92 -18.62 -0.86
CA ARG A 209 -3.56 -18.36 -0.35
C ARG A 209 -3.39 -18.91 1.08
N ASP A 210 -4.41 -18.81 1.91
CA ASP A 210 -4.41 -19.35 3.27
C ASP A 210 -4.33 -20.87 3.29
N TRP A 211 -5.14 -21.54 2.46
CA TRP A 211 -5.09 -23.01 2.32
C TRP A 211 -3.75 -23.48 1.79
N LYS A 212 -3.20 -22.83 0.75
CA LYS A 212 -1.87 -23.15 0.22
C LYS A 212 -0.77 -22.98 1.28
N THR A 213 -0.85 -21.93 2.09
CA THR A 213 0.11 -21.72 3.18
C THR A 213 0.02 -22.84 4.21
N LYS A 214 -1.19 -23.26 4.60
CA LYS A 214 -1.40 -24.38 5.52
C LYS A 214 -0.88 -25.70 4.97
N ASP A 215 -1.10 -25.95 3.68
CA ASP A 215 -0.63 -27.14 2.98
C ASP A 215 0.91 -27.23 2.99
N ILE A 216 1.60 -26.15 2.58
CA ILE A 216 3.07 -26.04 2.64
C ILE A 216 3.61 -26.30 4.05
N LEU A 217 2.95 -25.76 5.08
CA LEU A 217 3.35 -25.95 6.47
C LEU A 217 3.08 -27.39 6.96
N ALA A 218 2.00 -28.03 6.50
CA ALA A 218 1.63 -29.39 6.86
C ALA A 218 2.52 -30.44 6.18
N GLU A 219 3.03 -30.18 4.98
CA GLU A 219 3.97 -31.06 4.26
C GLU A 219 5.34 -31.23 4.97
N GLY A 220 5.71 -30.34 5.89
CA GLY A 220 6.97 -30.42 6.66
C GLY A 220 8.25 -30.30 5.81
N PRO A 221 9.46 -30.35 6.41
CA PRO A 221 10.74 -30.21 5.71
C PRO A 221 11.12 -31.42 4.82
N SER A 222 10.18 -32.28 4.42
CA SER A 222 10.47 -33.52 3.67
C SER A 222 10.41 -33.41 2.14
N LYS A 223 10.21 -32.23 1.55
CA LYS A 223 10.59 -32.06 0.14
C LYS A 223 12.11 -32.01 0.05
N GLN A 224 12.72 -33.19 -0.02
CA GLN A 224 14.00 -33.32 -0.72
C GLN A 224 13.80 -32.72 -2.10
N TYR A 225 14.40 -31.56 -2.35
CA TYR A 225 14.66 -31.12 -3.71
C TYR A 225 15.52 -32.20 -4.34
N THR A 226 14.91 -33.13 -5.06
CA THR A 226 15.64 -33.98 -5.99
C THR A 226 16.08 -33.05 -7.10
N ALA A 227 17.37 -32.73 -7.12
CA ALA A 227 18.00 -32.09 -8.26
C ALA A 227 17.68 -32.94 -9.50
N GLY A 228 16.91 -32.36 -10.42
CA GLY A 228 16.76 -32.81 -11.80
C GLY A 228 17.51 -31.86 -12.70
#